data_AF-S2JC82-F1
#
_entry.id   AF-S2JC82-F1
#
_cell.length_a   1.000
_cell.length_b   1.000
_cell.length_c   1.000
_cell.angle_alpha   90.00
_cell.angle_beta   90.00
_cell.angle_gamma   90.00
#
_symmetry.space_group_name_H-M   'P 1'
#
loop_
_entity.id
_entity.type
_entity.pdbx_description
1 polymer ?
#
loop_
_entity_poly.entity_id
_entity_poly.type
_entity_poly.pdbx_seq_one_letter_code
_entity_poly.pdbx_strand_id
1 'polypeptide(L)'
;MSTSGKKRFSIWVPQCLAIYLTHHFLPIVSPEPQIFTRKEFEKINQAVKDGDSDAKKFIIIDNKLYDVTEFVEDHPGGANVLLTHVGKDASGK
;
A
#
# COMPACT_ATOMS: atom_id res chain seq x y z
N MET A 1 63.08 -27.87 -20.50
CA MET A 1 63.13 -28.26 -19.08
C MET A 1 62.74 -27.03 -18.27
N SER A 2 61.48 -26.91 -17.82
CA SER A 2 61.11 -26.95 -16.39
C SER A 2 61.93 -25.95 -15.55
N THR A 3 61.40 -24.84 -15.06
CA THR A 3 60.37 -24.73 -14.00
C THR A 3 59.96 -23.25 -13.89
N SER A 4 58.66 -22.92 -13.89
CA SER A 4 57.83 -22.67 -12.71
C SER A 4 58.36 -21.60 -11.76
N GLY A 5 57.70 -20.44 -11.75
CA GLY A 5 57.94 -19.34 -10.82
C GLY A 5 56.83 -18.29 -10.88
N LYS A 6 55.57 -18.72 -10.76
CA LYS A 6 54.41 -17.82 -10.68
C LYS A 6 54.54 -16.97 -9.41
N LYS A 7 54.96 -15.71 -9.54
CA LYS A 7 54.92 -14.76 -8.43
C LYS A 7 53.47 -14.42 -8.11
N ARG A 8 53.10 -14.82 -6.90
CA ARG A 8 51.88 -14.55 -6.18
C ARG A 8 51.72 -13.03 -6.02
N PHE A 9 50.65 -12.46 -6.56
CA PHE A 9 50.07 -11.23 -6.01
C PHE A 9 48.63 -11.52 -5.62
N SER A 10 48.44 -11.48 -4.31
CA SER A 10 47.19 -11.72 -3.60
C SER A 10 46.21 -10.62 -3.98
N ILE A 11 45.17 -10.98 -4.73
CA ILE A 11 43.99 -10.13 -4.84
C ILE A 11 43.37 -10.12 -3.45
N TRP A 12 43.49 -9.00 -2.75
CA TRP A 12 42.67 -8.72 -1.59
C TRP A 12 41.23 -8.69 -2.08
N VAL A 13 40.51 -9.78 -1.86
CA VAL A 13 39.05 -9.80 -1.84
C VAL A 13 38.65 -9.41 -0.42
N PRO A 14 38.32 -8.14 -0.12
CA PRO A 14 37.59 -7.87 1.09
C PRO A 14 36.16 -8.34 0.83
N GLN A 15 35.80 -9.40 1.55
CA GLN A 15 34.44 -9.89 1.70
C GLN A 15 33.59 -8.81 2.41
N CYS A 16 33.18 -7.79 1.68
CA CYS A 16 32.10 -6.89 2.08
C CYS A 16 30.83 -7.33 1.35
N LEU A 17 30.44 -8.56 1.64
CA LEU A 17 29.09 -9.09 1.47
C LEU A 17 28.17 -8.42 2.52
N ALA A 18 28.01 -7.10 2.47
CA ALA A 18 27.20 -6.34 3.43
C ALA A 18 26.84 -4.92 2.94
N ILE A 19 26.36 -4.78 1.71
CA ILE A 19 25.61 -3.57 1.31
C ILE A 19 24.22 -3.94 0.75
N TYR A 20 23.78 -5.18 0.99
CA TYR A 20 22.45 -5.65 0.59
C TYR A 20 21.37 -5.39 1.66
N LEU A 21 21.60 -4.54 2.69
CA LEU A 21 20.66 -4.51 3.84
C LEU A 21 20.20 -3.16 4.41
N THR A 22 20.68 -1.98 3.99
CA THR A 22 20.25 -0.72 4.66
C THR A 22 20.26 0.51 3.75
N HIS A 23 19.60 0.44 2.59
CA HIS A 23 19.03 1.64 1.97
C HIS A 23 17.56 1.38 1.63
N HIS A 24 16.73 1.52 2.66
CA HIS A 24 15.56 2.40 2.65
C HIS A 24 14.93 2.68 1.26
N PHE A 25 14.40 1.65 0.63
CA PHE A 25 13.26 1.77 -0.28
C PHE A 25 12.19 0.87 0.31
N LEU A 26 11.52 1.38 1.36
CA LEU A 26 10.09 1.10 1.45
C LEU A 26 9.55 1.49 0.07
N PRO A 27 8.89 0.59 -0.68
CA PRO A 27 8.20 1.00 -1.87
C PRO A 27 7.24 2.10 -1.42
N ILE A 28 7.60 3.32 -1.81
CA ILE A 28 6.82 4.53 -1.67
C ILE A 28 5.42 4.10 -2.08
N VAL A 29 4.49 4.13 -1.11
CA VAL A 29 3.05 4.11 -1.35
C VAL A 29 2.83 4.86 -2.65
N SER A 30 2.38 4.14 -3.69
CA SER A 30 2.42 4.56 -5.09
C SER A 30 2.24 6.08 -5.25
N PRO A 31 3.23 6.83 -5.79
CA PRO A 31 3.16 8.29 -5.90
C PRO A 31 2.09 8.76 -6.89
N GLU A 32 1.43 7.84 -7.59
CA GLU A 32 0.38 8.14 -8.54
C GLU A 32 -1.00 8.01 -7.89
N PRO A 33 -1.89 9.01 -8.04
CA PRO A 33 -3.25 8.91 -7.57
C PRO A 33 -3.94 7.75 -8.29
N GLN A 34 -4.41 6.77 -7.52
CA GLN A 34 -5.17 5.67 -8.09
C GLN A 34 -6.54 6.17 -8.52
N ILE A 35 -6.78 6.12 -9.83
CA ILE A 35 -8.06 6.51 -10.43
C ILE A 35 -8.95 5.28 -10.48
N PHE A 36 -10.14 5.39 -9.90
CA PHE A 36 -11.15 4.34 -9.94
C PHE A 36 -12.35 4.81 -10.76
N THR A 37 -12.83 3.94 -11.65
CA THR A 37 -14.14 4.11 -12.27
C THR A 37 -15.25 3.71 -11.31
N ARG A 38 -16.47 4.24 -11.50
CA ARG A 38 -17.63 3.82 -10.69
C ARG A 38 -17.88 2.31 -10.74
N LYS A 39 -17.68 1.68 -11.90
CA LYS A 39 -17.87 0.23 -12.05
C LYS A 39 -16.86 -0.57 -11.23
N GLU A 40 -15.62 -0.10 -11.13
CA GLU A 40 -14.60 -0.73 -10.28
C GLU A 40 -14.94 -0.54 -8.81
N PHE A 41 -15.36 0.68 -8.44
CA PHE A 41 -15.79 0.98 -7.08
C PHE A 41 -16.98 0.11 -6.63
N GLU A 42 -17.98 -0.10 -7.50
CA GLU A 42 -19.13 -0.96 -7.21
C GLU A 42 -18.72 -2.40 -6.90
N LYS A 43 -17.72 -2.93 -7.61
CA LYS A 43 -17.18 -4.28 -7.35
C LYS A 43 -16.46 -4.34 -6.01
N ILE A 44 -15.67 -3.34 -5.68
CA ILE A 44 -14.96 -3.25 -4.41
C ILE A 44 -15.97 -3.19 -3.25
N ASN A 45 -17.03 -2.40 -3.40
CA ASN A 45 -18.07 -2.25 -2.40
C ASN A 45 -19.01 -3.46 -2.30
N GLN A 46 -18.89 -4.46 -3.18
CA GLN A 46 -19.77 -5.63 -3.17
C GLN A 46 -19.59 -6.45 -1.89
N ALA A 47 -18.35 -6.62 -1.39
CA ALA A 47 -18.10 -7.34 -0.14
C ALA A 47 -18.83 -6.73 1.07
N VAL A 48 -18.92 -5.40 1.13
CA VAL A 48 -19.69 -4.69 2.17
C VAL A 48 -21.19 -5.01 2.05
N LYS A 49 -21.73 -5.08 0.82
CA LYS A 49 -23.13 -5.44 0.59
C LYS A 49 -23.42 -6.90 0.94
N ASP A 50 -22.45 -7.78 0.74
CA ASP A 50 -22.54 -9.20 1.08
C ASP A 50 -22.42 -9.46 2.59
N GLY A 51 -22.13 -8.42 3.38
CA GLY A 51 -22.04 -8.50 4.84
C GLY A 51 -20.70 -9.05 5.34
N ASP A 52 -19.66 -9.00 4.52
CA ASP A 52 -18.30 -9.37 4.94
C ASP A 52 -17.77 -8.39 5.99
N SER A 53 -17.36 -8.93 7.14
CA SER A 53 -16.86 -8.15 8.27
C SER A 53 -15.47 -7.56 8.01
N ASP A 54 -14.68 -8.22 7.16
CA ASP A 54 -13.34 -7.81 6.76
C ASP A 54 -13.35 -6.89 5.54
N ALA A 55 -14.54 -6.56 5.02
CA ALA A 55 -14.68 -5.66 3.89
C ALA A 55 -14.15 -4.25 4.21
N LYS A 56 -13.39 -3.71 3.26
CA LYS A 56 -12.92 -2.33 3.29
C LYS A 56 -14.09 -1.37 3.15
N LYS A 57 -14.09 -0.34 3.98
CA LYS A 57 -15.15 0.67 4.04
C LYS A 57 -14.64 1.93 3.35
N PHE A 58 -15.25 2.23 2.21
CA PHE A 58 -14.87 3.39 1.40
C PHE A 58 -15.99 4.41 1.29
N ILE A 59 -15.63 5.70 1.28
CA ILE A 59 -16.56 6.82 1.09
C ILE A 59 -16.01 7.74 0.00
N ILE A 60 -16.91 8.27 -0.84
CA ILE A 60 -16.56 9.26 -1.85
C ILE A 60 -16.86 10.67 -1.30
N ILE A 61 -15.89 11.57 -1.35
CA ILE A 61 -16.05 13.00 -1.01
C ILE A 61 -15.31 13.83 -2.04
N ASP A 62 -16.00 14.77 -2.68
CA ASP A 62 -15.48 15.64 -3.73
C ASP A 62 -14.72 14.87 -4.82
N ASN A 63 -15.37 13.82 -5.34
CA ASN A 63 -14.82 12.92 -6.37
C ASN A 63 -13.52 12.18 -5.97
N LYS A 64 -13.16 12.18 -4.68
CA LYS A 64 -12.03 11.42 -4.13
C LYS A 64 -12.55 10.26 -3.30
N LEU A 65 -11.83 9.14 -3.37
CA LEU A 65 -12.17 7.92 -2.65
C LEU A 65 -11.31 7.81 -1.38
N TYR A 66 -11.95 7.71 -0.22
CA TYR A 66 -11.30 7.58 1.08
C TYR A 66 -11.54 6.20 1.67
N ASP A 67 -10.45 5.52 2.05
CA ASP A 67 -10.52 4.34 2.90
C ASP A 67 -10.71 4.81 4.34
N VAL A 68 -11.86 4.49 4.92
CA VAL A 68 -12.20 4.85 6.31
C VAL A 68 -12.22 3.63 7.22
N THR A 69 -11.75 2.46 6.74
CA THR A 69 -11.88 1.18 7.45
C THR A 69 -11.38 1.26 8.90
N GLU A 70 -10.21 1.86 9.12
CA GLU A 70 -9.62 2.01 10.45
C GLU A 70 -10.16 3.23 11.21
N PHE A 71 -10.74 4.20 10.52
CA PHE A 71 -11.24 5.44 11.12
C PHE A 71 -12.69 5.38 11.58
N VAL A 72 -13.43 4.31 11.23
CA VAL A 72 -14.87 4.19 11.55
C VAL A 72 -15.15 4.34 13.04
N GLU A 73 -14.42 3.62 13.89
CA GLU A 73 -14.64 3.61 15.34
C GLU A 73 -14.14 4.88 16.03
N ASP A 74 -13.11 5.53 15.46
CA ASP A 74 -12.48 6.73 16.00
C ASP A 74 -13.19 8.03 15.57
N HIS A 75 -14.22 7.94 14.73
CA HIS A 75 -14.93 9.10 14.24
C HIS A 75 -15.70 9.80 15.39
N PRO A 76 -15.41 11.08 15.70
CA PRO A 76 -16.03 11.77 16.84
C PRO A 76 -17.55 11.91 16.78
N GLY A 77 -18.14 11.85 15.58
CA GLY A 77 -19.60 11.83 15.37
C GLY A 77 -20.23 10.45 15.54
N GLY A 78 -19.44 9.44 15.89
CA GLY A 78 -19.81 8.03 15.97
C GLY A 78 -19.68 7.28 14.64
N ALA A 79 -19.44 5.97 14.75
CA ALA A 79 -19.29 5.05 13.63
C ALA A 79 -20.51 5.00 12.70
N ASN A 80 -21.71 5.05 13.29
CA ASN A 80 -22.99 4.94 12.55
C ASN A 80 -23.14 5.99 11.43
N VAL A 81 -22.56 7.17 11.63
CA VAL A 81 -22.60 8.25 10.63
C VAL A 81 -21.83 7.83 9.39
N LEU A 82 -20.59 7.35 9.55
CA LEU A 82 -19.78 6.89 8.42
C LEU A 82 -20.38 5.65 7.76
N LEU A 83 -20.85 4.68 8.54
CA LEU A 83 -21.46 3.44 8.04
C LEU A 83 -22.68 3.68 7.13
N THR A 84 -23.45 4.74 7.37
CA THR A 84 -24.60 5.11 6.51
C THR A 84 -24.17 5.57 5.11
N HIS A 85 -22.94 6.07 5.00
CA HIS A 85 -22.34 6.63 3.79
C HIS A 85 -21.30 5.71 3.13
N VAL A 86 -20.96 4.55 3.73
CA VAL A 86 -20.09 3.57 3.10
C VAL A 86 -20.68 3.14 1.75
N GLY A 87 -19.83 3.15 0.72
CA GLY A 87 -20.23 2.80 -0.63
C GLY A 87 -20.95 3.92 -1.39
N LYS A 88 -21.03 5.14 -0.84
CA LYS A 88 -21.78 6.26 -1.40
C LYS A 88 -20.91 7.53 -1.51
N ASP A 89 -21.44 8.49 -2.26
CA ASP A 89 -20.95 9.86 -2.32
C ASP A 89 -21.59 10.67 -1.17
N ALA A 90 -20.74 11.18 -0.29
CA ALA A 90 -21.10 11.99 0.87
C ALA A 90 -20.73 13.47 0.69
N SER A 91 -20.44 13.90 -0.54
CA SER A 91 -20.23 15.31 -0.86
C SER A 91 -21.52 16.07 -0.59
N GLY A 92 -21.47 17.07 0.29
CA GLY A 92 -22.61 17.94 0.58
C GLY A 92 -23.01 18.72 -0.68
N LYS A 93 -24.12 18.33 -1.29
CA LYS A 93 -24.73 18.99 -2.45
C LYS A 93 -26.14 19.43 -2.08
#